data_AF-A0A9Q4MX00-F1
#
_entry.id   AF-A0A9Q4MX00-F1
#
_cell.length_a   1.000
_cell.length_b   1.000
_cell.length_c   1.000
_cell.angle_alpha   90.00
_cell.angle_beta   90.00
_cell.angle_gamma   90.00
#
_symmetry.space_group_name_H-M   'P 1'
#
loop_
_entity.id
_entity.type
_entity.pdbx_description
1 polymer ?
#
loop_
_entity_poly.entity_id
_entity_poly.type
_entity_poly.pdbx_seq_one_letter_code
_entity_poly.pdbx_strand_id
1 'polypeptide(L)'
;YRDAATGEVLLQIKSNTDVGRCMAADIDPTHPGVEMWSGDSQGIRNVKGEIIAPKMRNMPTNMAVWWDGDLLRELLDRNMIIKYDWENKKFVPLVKFTGTLFNNGTKSNPCLQGDIIGDWREEVLVRSENNAALRLYVSTIPTEYRFHTFLEEPIYRISIATQNVGYNQPTQPGFYFGPDLIKMKGTFRGYQFK
;
A
#
# COMPACT_ATOMS: atom_id res chain seq x y z
N TYR A 1 -3.28 -1.13 -16.61
CA TYR A 1 -2.00 -0.43 -16.40
C TYR A 1 -1.71 0.35 -17.67
N ARG A 2 -1.43 1.64 -17.54
CA ARG A 2 -1.26 2.55 -18.67
C ARG A 2 -0.15 3.54 -18.37
N ASP A 3 0.45 4.08 -19.40
CA ASP A 3 1.33 5.24 -19.28
C ASP A 3 0.53 6.42 -18.72
N ALA A 4 1.04 7.04 -17.65
CA ALA A 4 0.33 8.11 -16.95
C ALA A 4 0.31 9.43 -17.74
N ALA A 5 1.28 9.65 -18.62
CA ALA A 5 1.41 10.87 -19.43
C ALA A 5 0.64 10.76 -20.76
N THR A 6 0.72 9.62 -21.44
CA THR A 6 0.14 9.44 -22.78
C THR A 6 -1.22 8.75 -22.76
N GLY A 7 -1.52 8.01 -21.69
CA GLY A 7 -2.71 7.16 -21.61
C GLY A 7 -2.60 5.84 -22.39
N GLU A 8 -1.45 5.54 -22.99
CA GLU A 8 -1.20 4.29 -23.71
C GLU A 8 -1.44 3.08 -22.80
N VAL A 9 -2.26 2.13 -23.25
CA VAL A 9 -2.57 0.92 -22.50
C VAL A 9 -1.41 -0.07 -22.62
N LEU A 10 -0.63 -0.18 -21.54
CA LEU A 10 0.50 -1.10 -21.43
C LEU A 10 0.08 -2.54 -21.10
N LEU A 11 -0.96 -2.68 -20.26
CA LEU A 11 -1.55 -3.97 -19.92
C LEU A 11 -3.04 -3.81 -19.61
N GLN A 12 -3.85 -4.67 -20.23
CA GLN A 12 -5.28 -4.80 -19.99
C GLN A 12 -5.67 -6.28 -19.87
N ILE A 13 -6.46 -6.58 -18.84
CA ILE A 13 -7.14 -7.86 -18.68
C ILE A 13 -8.63 -7.54 -18.85
N LYS A 14 -9.26 -8.12 -19.86
CA LYS A 14 -10.68 -7.91 -20.11
C LYS A 14 -11.50 -8.73 -19.11
N SER A 15 -12.54 -8.12 -18.56
CA SER A 15 -13.55 -8.78 -17.74
C SER A 15 -14.93 -8.55 -18.37
N ASN A 16 -15.82 -9.53 -18.20
CA ASN A 16 -17.22 -9.45 -18.63
C ASN A 16 -18.16 -9.04 -17.49
N THR A 17 -17.62 -8.73 -16.32
CA THR A 17 -18.37 -8.31 -15.14
C THR A 17 -17.71 -7.09 -14.48
N ASP A 18 -18.39 -6.50 -13.49
CA ASP A 18 -17.79 -5.45 -12.66
C ASP A 18 -16.57 -5.98 -11.87
N VAL A 19 -15.44 -5.27 -11.98
CA VAL A 19 -14.22 -5.52 -11.21
C VAL A 19 -14.09 -4.43 -10.13
N GLY A 20 -14.86 -4.59 -9.05
CA GLY A 20 -15.08 -3.51 -8.07
C GLY A 20 -13.90 -3.17 -7.13
N ARG A 21 -12.74 -3.82 -7.26
CA ARG A 21 -11.52 -3.57 -6.48
C ARG A 21 -10.26 -3.88 -7.29
N CYS A 22 -9.22 -3.08 -7.10
CA CYS A 22 -7.86 -3.34 -7.55
C CYS A 22 -6.85 -2.79 -6.54
N MET A 23 -5.59 -3.21 -6.66
CA MET A 23 -4.48 -2.69 -5.88
C MET A 23 -3.21 -2.71 -6.72
N ALA A 24 -2.32 -1.76 -6.41
CA ALA A 24 -0.94 -1.75 -6.89
C ALA A 24 -0.02 -1.40 -5.71
N ALA A 25 0.92 -2.27 -5.39
CA ALA A 25 1.87 -2.11 -4.30
C ALA A 25 3.09 -3.02 -4.54
N ASP A 26 4.28 -2.57 -4.19
CA ASP A 26 5.49 -3.39 -4.21
C ASP A 26 5.47 -4.33 -2.99
N ILE A 27 5.21 -5.61 -3.23
CA ILE A 27 5.03 -6.63 -2.17
C ILE A 27 5.96 -7.83 -2.36
N ASP A 28 6.63 -7.92 -3.51
CA ASP A 28 7.52 -9.02 -3.87
C ASP A 28 8.86 -8.48 -4.43
N PRO A 29 9.97 -8.61 -3.68
CA PRO A 29 11.26 -8.02 -4.06
C PRO A 29 11.93 -8.74 -5.25
N THR A 30 11.35 -9.85 -5.72
CA THR A 30 11.90 -10.65 -6.83
C THR A 30 11.50 -10.12 -8.20
N HIS A 31 10.57 -9.17 -8.27
CA HIS A 31 10.12 -8.53 -9.50
C HIS A 31 10.24 -7.01 -9.38
N PRO A 32 10.93 -6.32 -10.31
CA PRO A 32 11.06 -4.87 -10.19
C PRO A 32 9.73 -4.12 -10.34
N GLY A 33 9.55 -3.11 -9.50
CA GLY A 33 8.37 -2.25 -9.50
C GLY A 33 7.23 -2.76 -8.61
N VAL A 34 5.99 -2.37 -8.94
CA VAL A 34 4.81 -2.72 -8.13
C VAL A 34 4.08 -3.94 -8.69
N GLU A 35 3.60 -4.79 -7.80
CA GLU A 35 2.63 -5.82 -8.14
C GLU A 35 1.23 -5.23 -8.29
N MET A 36 0.40 -5.87 -9.11
CA MET A 36 -0.98 -5.49 -9.39
C MET A 36 -1.92 -6.69 -9.28
N TRP A 37 -3.06 -6.49 -8.62
CA TRP A 37 -4.13 -7.49 -8.57
C TRP A 37 -5.51 -6.86 -8.48
N SER A 38 -6.52 -7.66 -8.79
CA SER A 38 -7.93 -7.28 -8.73
C SER A 38 -8.81 -8.53 -8.53
N GLY A 39 -10.12 -8.32 -8.42
CA GLY A 39 -11.08 -9.43 -8.35
C GLY A 39 -10.99 -10.41 -9.54
N ASP A 40 -10.49 -9.96 -10.69
CA ASP A 40 -10.46 -10.74 -11.93
C ASP A 40 -9.07 -10.80 -12.62
N SER A 41 -8.01 -10.39 -11.92
CA SER A 41 -6.64 -10.40 -12.47
C SER A 41 -6.05 -11.80 -12.64
N GLN A 42 -6.75 -12.84 -12.19
CA GLN A 42 -6.30 -14.26 -12.14
C GLN A 42 -5.10 -14.52 -11.21
N GLY A 43 -4.70 -13.55 -10.40
CA GLY A 43 -3.58 -13.65 -9.48
C GLY A 43 -2.88 -12.30 -9.26
N ILE A 44 -1.73 -12.35 -8.60
CA ILE A 44 -0.83 -11.21 -8.46
C ILE A 44 0.03 -11.15 -9.72
N ARG A 45 0.14 -9.96 -10.31
CA ARG A 45 0.94 -9.74 -11.52
C ARG A 45 2.02 -8.71 -11.30
N ASN A 46 3.18 -8.91 -11.91
CA ASN A 46 4.20 -7.87 -11.98
C ASN A 46 3.86 -6.81 -13.05
N VAL A 47 4.71 -5.78 -13.18
CA VAL A 47 4.54 -4.69 -14.16
C VAL A 47 4.58 -5.14 -15.63
N LYS A 48 5.14 -6.32 -15.93
CA LYS A 48 5.12 -6.93 -17.27
C LYS A 48 3.81 -7.67 -17.56
N GLY A 49 2.95 -7.80 -16.56
CA GLY A 49 1.68 -8.52 -16.66
C GLY A 49 1.77 -10.03 -16.46
N GLU A 50 2.92 -10.56 -16.06
CA GLU A 50 3.10 -11.98 -15.77
C GLU A 50 2.46 -12.32 -14.41
N ILE A 51 1.79 -13.47 -14.30
CA ILE A 51 1.24 -13.93 -13.02
C ILE A 51 2.38 -14.51 -12.18
N ILE A 52 2.70 -13.87 -11.05
CA ILE A 52 3.79 -14.29 -10.16
C ILE A 52 3.28 -15.12 -8.97
N ALA A 53 2.01 -14.96 -8.62
CA ALA A 53 1.32 -15.77 -7.62
C ALA A 53 -0.15 -16.03 -8.00
N PRO A 54 -0.69 -17.21 -7.64
CA PRO A 54 -2.05 -17.56 -7.99
C PRO A 54 -3.07 -16.68 -7.27
N LYS A 55 -4.28 -16.62 -7.80
CA LYS A 55 -5.42 -16.00 -7.11
C LYS A 55 -5.70 -16.74 -5.80
N MET A 56 -5.68 -15.99 -4.69
CA MET A 56 -6.02 -16.50 -3.37
C MET A 56 -7.43 -16.05 -2.98
N ARG A 57 -8.04 -16.76 -2.03
CA ARG A 57 -9.31 -16.32 -1.43
C ARG A 57 -9.06 -15.09 -0.55
N ASN A 58 -9.93 -14.09 -0.66
CA ASN A 58 -9.92 -12.88 0.17
C ASN A 58 -8.59 -12.09 0.12
N MET A 59 -7.97 -11.97 -1.05
CA MET A 59 -6.80 -11.09 -1.22
C MET A 59 -7.13 -9.66 -0.78
N PRO A 60 -6.35 -9.05 0.13
CA PRO A 60 -6.63 -7.69 0.56
C PRO A 60 -6.51 -6.75 -0.64
N THR A 61 -7.59 -6.05 -0.95
CA THR A 61 -7.69 -5.19 -2.14
C THR A 61 -8.41 -3.91 -1.73
N ASN A 62 -7.73 -3.10 -0.91
CA ASN A 62 -8.30 -1.92 -0.26
C ASN A 62 -7.27 -0.77 -0.17
N MET A 63 -6.42 -0.78 0.86
CA MET A 63 -5.35 0.21 1.05
C MET A 63 -3.98 -0.48 1.10
N ALA A 64 -2.92 0.29 0.89
CA ALA A 64 -1.53 -0.11 1.08
C ALA A 64 -0.87 0.86 2.06
N VAL A 65 0.04 0.36 2.89
CA VAL A 65 0.64 1.09 4.01
C VAL A 65 2.09 0.67 4.16
N TRP A 66 3.04 1.61 4.21
CA TRP A 66 4.39 1.30 4.66
C TRP A 66 4.41 1.25 6.18
N TRP A 67 4.50 0.05 6.76
CA TRP A 67 4.37 -0.11 8.20
C TRP A 67 5.62 -0.67 8.86
N ASP A 68 6.20 -1.72 8.31
CA ASP A 68 7.36 -2.36 8.94
C ASP A 68 8.69 -1.72 8.54
N GLY A 69 9.79 -2.44 8.77
CA GLY A 69 11.13 -1.90 8.61
C GLY A 69 11.73 -2.03 7.22
N ASP A 70 11.14 -2.84 6.33
CA ASP A 70 11.65 -3.03 4.98
C ASP A 70 11.04 -2.03 3.98
N LEU A 71 11.42 -2.12 2.71
CA LEU A 71 10.95 -1.19 1.67
C LEU A 71 9.71 -1.71 0.93
N LEU A 72 9.28 -2.95 1.19
CA LEU A 72 8.03 -3.48 0.66
C LEU A 72 6.86 -2.77 1.37
N ARG A 73 5.70 -2.85 0.75
CA ARG A 73 4.48 -2.20 1.24
C ARG A 73 3.52 -3.24 1.79
N GLU A 74 3.05 -3.03 3.00
CA GLU A 74 1.98 -3.83 3.58
C GLU A 74 0.62 -3.42 3.03
N LEU A 75 -0.41 -4.23 3.33
CA LEU A 75 -1.79 -3.97 2.99
C LEU A 75 -2.58 -3.61 4.23
N LEU A 76 -3.54 -2.70 4.06
CA LEU A 76 -4.42 -2.24 5.13
C LEU A 76 -5.87 -2.54 4.75
N ASP A 77 -6.49 -3.47 5.48
CA ASP A 77 -7.87 -3.86 5.24
C ASP A 77 -8.51 -4.40 6.52
N ARG A 78 -9.81 -4.12 6.71
CA ARG A 78 -10.61 -4.64 7.84
C ARG A 78 -9.90 -4.57 9.18
N ASN A 79 -9.46 -3.37 9.59
CA ASN A 79 -8.74 -3.10 10.84
C ASN A 79 -7.45 -3.90 11.09
N MET A 80 -6.82 -4.36 10.02
CA MET A 80 -5.56 -5.08 10.07
C MET A 80 -4.55 -4.53 9.08
N ILE A 81 -3.29 -4.56 9.50
CA ILE A 81 -2.13 -4.52 8.59
C ILE A 81 -1.78 -5.97 8.25
N ILE A 82 -1.53 -6.23 6.98
CA ILE A 82 -1.33 -7.56 6.42
C ILE A 82 -0.08 -7.50 5.54
N LYS A 83 0.91 -8.34 5.81
CA LYS A 83 2.11 -8.45 4.98
C LYS A 83 1.96 -9.59 3.99
N TYR A 84 2.47 -9.41 2.78
CA TYR A 84 2.59 -10.50 1.82
C TYR A 84 3.89 -11.26 2.07
N ASP A 85 3.75 -12.54 2.40
CA ASP A 85 4.86 -13.49 2.45
C ASP A 85 5.07 -14.00 1.03
N TRP A 86 5.97 -13.34 0.30
CA TRP A 86 6.25 -13.60 -1.11
C TRP A 86 6.92 -14.97 -1.33
N GLU A 87 7.69 -15.46 -0.36
CA GLU A 87 8.31 -16.80 -0.42
C GLU A 87 7.25 -17.90 -0.41
N ASN A 88 6.27 -17.80 0.50
CA ASN A 88 5.20 -18.80 0.64
C ASN A 88 3.92 -18.42 -0.10
N LYS A 89 3.93 -17.30 -0.83
CA LYS A 89 2.83 -16.75 -1.63
C LYS A 89 1.51 -16.65 -0.85
N LYS A 90 1.55 -16.05 0.35
CA LYS A 90 0.36 -15.90 1.22
C LYS A 90 0.30 -14.54 1.91
N PHE A 91 -0.91 -14.10 2.22
CA PHE A 91 -1.12 -12.90 3.04
C PHE A 91 -1.18 -13.27 4.52
N VAL A 92 -0.34 -12.62 5.34
CA VAL A 92 -0.20 -12.90 6.77
C VAL A 92 -0.58 -11.64 7.57
N PRO A 93 -1.55 -11.72 8.50
CA PRO A 93 -1.84 -10.60 9.39
C PRO A 93 -0.61 -10.22 10.23
N LEU A 94 -0.25 -8.93 10.21
CA LEU A 94 0.88 -8.38 10.95
C LEU A 94 0.42 -7.64 12.21
N VAL A 95 -0.59 -6.77 12.09
CA VAL A 95 -1.17 -6.02 13.21
C VAL A 95 -2.68 -6.07 13.11
N LYS A 96 -3.36 -6.27 14.25
CA LYS A 96 -4.81 -6.08 14.38
C LYS A 96 -5.10 -4.95 15.36
N PHE A 97 -5.85 -3.94 14.93
CA PHE A 97 -6.20 -2.80 15.77
C PHE A 97 -7.40 -3.14 16.67
N THR A 98 -7.15 -3.79 17.80
CA THR A 98 -8.21 -4.25 18.72
C THR A 98 -9.00 -3.10 19.35
N GLY A 99 -10.32 -3.27 19.49
CA GLY A 99 -11.23 -2.26 20.02
C GLY A 99 -11.43 -1.06 19.09
N THR A 100 -11.19 -1.25 17.79
CA THR A 100 -11.36 -0.23 16.75
C THR A 100 -12.16 -0.77 15.58
N LEU A 101 -12.81 0.15 14.85
CA LEU A 101 -13.52 -0.15 13.62
C LEU A 101 -13.02 0.73 12.50
N PHE A 102 -13.16 0.22 11.28
CA PHE A 102 -13.02 1.00 10.06
C PHE A 102 -14.38 1.57 9.63
N ASN A 103 -14.34 2.50 8.69
CA ASN A 103 -15.46 3.30 8.21
C ASN A 103 -16.06 2.75 6.90
N ASN A 104 -17.16 3.36 6.48
CA ASN A 104 -17.73 3.23 5.13
C ASN A 104 -18.18 1.80 4.76
N GLY A 105 -18.68 1.04 5.73
CA GLY A 105 -19.28 -0.28 5.52
C GLY A 105 -18.30 -1.27 4.89
N THR A 106 -18.66 -1.82 3.72
CA THR A 106 -17.82 -2.80 3.00
C THR A 106 -16.54 -2.19 2.43
N LYS A 107 -16.47 -0.85 2.29
CA LYS A 107 -15.23 -0.18 1.87
C LYS A 107 -14.14 -0.29 2.93
N SER A 108 -14.53 -0.35 4.21
CA SER A 108 -13.62 -0.58 5.33
C SER A 108 -12.40 0.33 5.26
N ASN A 109 -12.60 1.64 5.39
CA ASN A 109 -11.51 2.61 5.33
C ASN A 109 -11.03 3.01 6.73
N PRO A 110 -9.74 3.29 6.96
CA PRO A 110 -9.33 4.03 8.16
C PRO A 110 -9.98 5.43 8.18
N CYS A 111 -9.85 6.15 9.30
CA CYS A 111 -10.20 7.58 9.32
C CYS A 111 -9.20 8.37 8.46
N LEU A 112 -7.92 8.02 8.56
CA LEU A 112 -6.82 8.53 7.74
C LEU A 112 -5.66 7.54 7.79
N GLN A 113 -4.87 7.48 6.72
CA GLN A 113 -3.62 6.74 6.67
C GLN A 113 -2.56 7.56 5.91
N GLY A 114 -1.33 7.59 6.41
CA GLY A 114 -0.20 8.29 5.79
C GLY A 114 0.91 8.61 6.77
N ASP A 115 2.07 9.07 6.28
CA ASP A 115 3.15 9.67 7.06
C ASP A 115 2.63 11.00 7.64
N ILE A 116 2.40 11.01 8.95
CA ILE A 116 1.83 12.15 9.69
C ILE A 116 2.82 12.62 10.76
N ILE A 117 3.47 11.68 11.46
CA ILE A 117 4.45 11.94 12.51
C ILE A 117 5.58 10.89 12.49
N GLY A 118 6.72 11.22 13.11
CA GLY A 118 7.80 10.26 13.27
C GLY A 118 8.71 10.21 12.04
N ASP A 119 8.94 9.00 11.51
CA ASP A 119 9.75 8.81 10.31
C ASP A 119 8.89 8.65 9.05
N TRP A 120 9.42 7.99 8.02
CA TRP A 120 8.80 7.89 6.70
C TRP A 120 7.63 6.90 6.62
N ARG A 121 7.45 6.06 7.66
CA ARG A 121 6.40 5.05 7.69
C ARG A 121 5.06 5.70 7.98
N GLU A 122 4.00 5.00 7.60
CA GLU A 122 2.67 5.58 7.54
C GLU A 122 1.85 5.20 8.79
N GLU A 123 1.36 6.21 9.50
CA GLU A 123 0.41 6.02 10.58
C GLU A 123 -0.97 5.61 10.08
N VAL A 124 -1.73 4.97 10.97
CA VAL A 124 -3.13 4.59 10.73
C VAL A 124 -4.01 5.20 11.83
N LEU A 125 -4.87 6.14 11.45
CA LEU A 125 -5.86 6.77 12.33
C LEU A 125 -7.21 6.06 12.20
N VAL A 126 -7.74 5.57 13.31
CA VAL A 126 -8.99 4.78 13.32
C VAL A 126 -9.89 5.19 14.48
N ARG A 127 -11.19 4.90 14.39
CA ARG A 127 -12.14 5.18 15.47
C ARG A 127 -12.22 4.01 16.44
N SER A 128 -12.44 4.30 17.72
CA SER A 128 -12.89 3.29 18.67
C SER A 128 -14.25 2.73 18.26
N GLU A 129 -14.56 1.49 18.68
CA GLU A 129 -15.84 0.82 18.35
C GLU A 129 -17.07 1.69 18.67
N ASN A 130 -17.02 2.40 19.80
CA ASN A 130 -18.07 3.28 20.29
C ASN A 130 -17.99 4.74 19.79
N ASN A 131 -17.09 5.07 18.86
CA ASN A 131 -16.86 6.44 18.34
C ASN A 131 -16.43 7.49 19.38
N ALA A 132 -16.03 7.09 20.59
CA ALA A 132 -15.63 8.03 21.63
C ALA A 132 -14.22 8.60 21.45
N ALA A 133 -13.36 7.97 20.65
CA ALA A 133 -12.00 8.42 20.41
C ALA A 133 -11.51 8.06 19.01
N LEU A 134 -10.54 8.85 18.53
CA LEU A 134 -9.65 8.47 17.44
C LEU A 134 -8.35 7.92 18.05
N ARG A 135 -7.81 6.87 17.46
CA ARG A 135 -6.55 6.24 17.84
C ARG A 135 -5.59 6.31 16.67
N LEU A 136 -4.48 7.02 16.85
CA LEU A 136 -3.38 7.06 15.89
C LEU A 136 -2.40 5.95 16.24
N TYR A 137 -2.23 5.00 15.32
CA TYR A 137 -1.25 3.92 15.46
C TYR A 137 0.01 4.27 14.69
N VAL A 138 1.15 4.18 15.38
CA VAL A 138 2.50 4.43 14.88
C VAL A 138 3.27 3.11 14.93
N SER A 139 4.10 2.84 13.92
CA SER A 139 4.90 1.61 13.91
C SER A 139 6.02 1.67 14.94
N THR A 140 6.19 0.58 15.71
CA THR A 140 7.29 0.41 16.66
C THR A 140 8.37 -0.56 16.14
N ILE A 141 8.22 -1.05 14.90
CA ILE A 141 9.17 -1.97 14.29
C ILE A 141 10.42 -1.15 13.92
N PRO A 142 11.65 -1.58 14.20
CA PRO A 142 12.83 -0.81 13.80
C PRO A 142 13.03 -0.86 12.27
N THR A 143 13.60 0.21 11.72
CA THR A 143 14.07 0.27 10.33
C THR A 143 15.49 0.83 10.29
N GLU A 144 16.31 0.35 9.36
CA GLU A 144 17.65 0.91 9.11
C GLU A 144 17.62 2.09 8.12
N TYR A 145 16.45 2.39 7.55
CA TYR A 145 16.27 3.42 6.54
C TYR A 145 15.75 4.73 7.15
N ARG A 146 16.31 5.85 6.71
CA ARG A 146 15.89 7.18 7.13
C ARG A 146 15.68 8.09 5.92
N PHE A 147 14.41 8.30 5.57
CA PHE A 147 14.03 9.18 4.46
C PHE A 147 13.41 10.48 4.99
N HIS A 148 13.50 11.55 4.22
CA HIS A 148 12.65 12.74 4.43
C HIS A 148 11.18 12.33 4.34
N THR A 149 10.37 12.89 5.25
CA THR A 149 8.91 12.68 5.27
C THR A 149 8.32 12.78 3.87
N PHE A 150 7.39 11.90 3.55
CA PHE A 150 6.72 11.89 2.27
C PHE A 150 5.77 13.09 2.14
N LEU A 151 5.41 13.77 3.23
CA LEU A 151 4.65 15.01 3.20
C LEU A 151 5.37 16.18 2.50
N GLU A 152 6.70 16.11 2.36
CA GLU A 152 7.48 17.06 1.56
C GLU A 152 7.39 16.80 0.04
N GLU A 153 6.77 15.69 -0.38
CA GLU A 153 6.54 15.39 -1.80
C GLU A 153 5.11 15.77 -2.22
N PRO A 154 4.93 16.62 -3.25
CA PRO A 154 3.62 17.14 -3.64
C PRO A 154 2.57 16.08 -3.95
N ILE A 155 2.90 15.03 -4.71
CA ILE A 155 1.94 14.01 -5.12
C ILE A 155 1.48 13.19 -3.91
N TYR A 156 2.40 12.77 -3.04
CA TYR A 156 2.06 12.10 -1.79
C TYR A 156 1.18 12.99 -0.89
N ARG A 157 1.57 14.26 -0.71
CA ARG A 157 0.82 15.22 0.11
C ARG A 157 -0.60 15.47 -0.40
N ILE A 158 -0.77 15.53 -1.73
CA ILE A 158 -2.07 15.62 -2.39
C ILE A 158 -2.86 14.32 -2.19
N SER A 159 -2.20 13.15 -2.30
CA SER A 159 -2.87 11.86 -2.11
C SER A 159 -3.53 11.75 -0.73
N ILE A 160 -2.84 12.21 0.34
CA ILE A 160 -3.41 12.34 1.69
C ILE A 160 -4.58 13.33 1.69
N ALA A 161 -4.41 14.51 1.11
CA ALA A 161 -5.45 15.55 1.09
C ALA A 161 -6.73 15.08 0.38
N THR A 162 -6.61 14.19 -0.61
CA THR A 162 -7.74 13.65 -1.38
C THR A 162 -8.25 12.31 -0.87
N GLN A 163 -7.62 11.73 0.17
CA GLN A 163 -7.96 10.39 0.65
C GLN A 163 -9.42 10.28 1.10
N ASN A 164 -10.04 11.36 1.57
CA ASN A 164 -11.44 11.36 2.03
C ASN A 164 -12.48 11.46 0.89
N VAL A 165 -12.06 11.62 -0.36
CA VAL A 165 -12.95 11.93 -1.49
C VAL A 165 -13.50 10.65 -2.11
N GLY A 166 -14.82 10.60 -2.31
CA GLY A 166 -15.49 9.48 -3.00
C GLY A 166 -15.29 8.14 -2.29
N TYR A 167 -14.66 7.18 -2.97
CA TYR A 167 -14.20 5.93 -2.36
C TYR A 167 -12.70 6.04 -2.08
N ASN A 168 -12.36 6.24 -0.80
CA ASN A 168 -11.00 6.46 -0.33
C ASN A 168 -10.00 5.49 -0.98
N GLN A 169 -8.88 6.03 -1.47
CA GLN A 169 -7.77 5.29 -2.09
C GLN A 169 -6.50 5.45 -1.25
N PRO A 170 -5.54 4.50 -1.31
CA PRO A 170 -4.31 4.62 -0.54
C PRO A 170 -3.46 5.79 -1.03
N THR A 171 -2.58 6.26 -0.16
CA THR A 171 -1.57 7.25 -0.51
C THR A 171 -0.63 6.72 -1.61
N GLN A 172 -0.20 7.60 -2.50
CA GLN A 172 0.75 7.27 -3.56
C GLN A 172 1.75 8.42 -3.72
N PRO A 173 3.06 8.16 -3.64
CA PRO A 173 4.07 9.16 -3.95
C PRO A 173 4.26 9.33 -5.45
N GLY A 174 4.80 10.49 -5.85
CA GLY A 174 5.20 10.79 -7.22
C GLY A 174 6.49 10.10 -7.67
N PHE A 175 7.00 9.16 -6.87
CA PHE A 175 8.24 8.41 -7.10
C PHE A 175 8.00 6.92 -6.83
N TYR A 176 8.87 6.08 -7.37
CA TYR A 176 8.95 4.68 -6.95
C TYR A 176 9.62 4.57 -5.58
N PHE A 177 9.06 3.75 -4.70
CA PHE A 177 9.61 3.43 -3.40
C PHE A 177 9.45 1.93 -3.12
N GLY A 178 10.58 1.23 -3.05
CA GLY A 178 10.64 -0.21 -2.90
C GLY A 178 12.07 -0.75 -2.87
N PRO A 179 12.26 -2.07 -2.71
CA PRO A 179 13.55 -2.75 -2.58
C PRO A 179 14.53 -2.51 -3.73
N ASP A 180 14.07 -2.14 -4.94
CA ASP A 180 14.99 -1.85 -6.03
C ASP A 180 15.89 -0.64 -5.77
N LEU A 181 15.51 0.25 -4.84
CA LEU A 181 16.34 1.38 -4.42
C LEU A 181 17.69 0.91 -3.83
N ILE A 182 17.74 -0.26 -3.20
CA ILE A 182 18.98 -0.86 -2.68
C ILE A 182 19.96 -1.15 -3.82
N LYS A 183 19.44 -1.60 -4.97
CA LYS A 183 20.25 -1.94 -6.16
C LYS A 183 20.77 -0.69 -6.88
N MET A 184 20.07 0.44 -6.76
CA MET A 184 20.46 1.69 -7.41
C MET A 184 21.72 2.34 -6.82
N LYS A 185 22.14 1.96 -5.60
CA LYS A 185 23.39 2.41 -4.94
C LYS A 185 23.61 3.94 -5.01
N GLY A 186 22.61 4.70 -4.53
CA GLY A 186 22.62 6.16 -4.57
C GLY A 186 21.97 6.81 -3.35
N THR A 187 21.87 8.13 -3.39
CA THR A 187 21.07 8.88 -2.42
C THR A 187 19.61 8.91 -2.86
N PHE A 188 18.69 8.55 -1.99
CA PHE A 188 17.25 8.70 -2.18
C PHE A 188 16.65 9.36 -0.95
N ARG A 189 15.99 10.51 -1.14
CA ARG A 189 15.32 11.27 -0.07
C ARG A 189 16.14 11.39 1.22
N GLY A 190 17.42 11.74 1.10
CA GLY A 190 18.31 11.95 2.24
C GLY A 190 18.95 10.69 2.84
N TYR A 191 18.59 9.50 2.34
CA TYR A 191 19.25 8.23 2.69
C TYR A 191 20.25 7.82 1.62
N GLN A 192 21.46 7.43 2.02
CA GLN A 192 22.45 6.86 1.11
C GLN A 192 22.44 5.34 1.22
N PHE A 193 22.01 4.67 0.15
CA PHE A 193 22.17 3.22 0.02
C PHE A 193 23.66 2.88 -0.14
N LYS A 194 24.15 1.94 0.66
CA LYS A 194 25.53 1.46 0.65
C LYS A 194 25.69 0.23 -0.25
#